data_AF-A0A246G7C3-F1
#
_entry.id   AF-A0A246G7C3-F1
#
_cell.length_a   1.000
_cell.length_b   1.000
_cell.length_c   1.000
_cell.angle_alpha   90.00
_cell.angle_beta   90.00
_cell.angle_gamma   90.00
#
_symmetry.space_group_name_H-M   'P 1'
#
loop_
_entity.id
_entity.type
_entity.pdbx_description
1 polymer ?
#
loop_
_entity_poly.entity_id
_entity_poly.type
_entity_poly.pdbx_seq_one_letter_code
_entity_poly.pdbx_strand_id
1 'polypeptide(L)'
;MEIVNVLDKEIVSGLSITRLGFSHLPYDKDYNLGLFFKESENKIDIISYGIDYDYRKYNPISLSKEYFRAGIHFKEIDRILYKIFNDRIISKDTPTHSFYINHPITINEILAPNITTDTLHTIVYADNTIMKHELERVIIETDGFINEYYIPFFSEFQSLQDINDKILDKEEFANYHKYIFGETGAKVLIIMKLCNSNKYQEYKKWSDNIIAKQIADPMYEDYKDILINQQAIMDKLYNYLESGAYKNLLKE
;
A
#
# COMPACT_ATOMS: atom_id res chain seq x y z
N MET A 1 9.14 19.82 15.85
CA MET A 1 8.89 20.11 14.42
C MET A 1 10.20 20.10 13.63
N GLU A 2 11.20 20.90 14.00
CA GLU A 2 12.52 20.86 13.34
C GLU A 2 13.17 19.48 13.42
N ILE A 3 13.09 18.80 14.57
CA ILE A 3 13.77 17.51 14.76
C ILE A 3 13.28 16.42 13.80
N VAL A 4 11.98 16.35 13.52
CA VAL A 4 11.41 15.37 12.58
C VAL A 4 11.90 15.65 11.16
N ASN A 5 11.96 16.92 10.76
CA ASN A 5 12.49 17.31 9.45
C ASN A 5 14.00 17.06 9.35
N VAL A 6 14.74 17.16 10.45
CA VAL A 6 16.16 16.78 10.50
C VAL A 6 16.29 15.26 10.34
N LEU A 7 15.54 14.47 11.11
CA LEU A 7 15.52 13.01 10.99
C LEU A 7 15.14 12.55 9.58
N ASP A 8 14.12 13.17 8.98
CA ASP A 8 13.71 12.93 7.59
C ASP A 8 14.88 13.09 6.61
N LYS A 9 15.61 14.21 6.70
CA LYS A 9 16.79 14.45 5.86
C LYS A 9 17.90 13.44 6.09
N GLU A 10 18.20 13.10 7.34
CA GLU A 10 19.22 12.10 7.68
C GLU A 10 18.86 10.74 7.09
N ILE A 11 17.61 10.27 7.28
CA ILE A 11 17.09 9.03 6.70
C ILE A 11 17.25 9.03 5.18
N VAL A 12 16.75 10.07 4.50
CA VAL A 12 16.80 10.18 3.04
C VAL A 12 18.23 10.18 2.51
N SER A 13 19.14 10.88 3.18
CA SER A 13 20.54 10.97 2.77
C SER A 13 21.32 9.67 2.98
N GLY A 14 20.91 8.89 3.98
CA GLY A 14 21.56 7.65 4.37
C GLY A 14 21.07 6.44 3.58
N LEU A 15 19.84 6.46 3.05
CA LEU A 15 19.31 5.39 2.22
C LEU A 15 19.82 5.48 0.77
N SER A 16 20.33 4.36 0.27
CA SER A 16 20.81 4.18 -1.11
C SER A 16 19.69 4.30 -2.14
N ILE A 17 18.42 4.17 -1.73
CA ILE A 17 17.25 4.13 -2.60
C ILE A 17 17.12 5.36 -3.52
N THR A 18 17.56 6.53 -3.06
CA THR A 18 17.56 7.76 -3.86
C THR A 18 18.49 7.64 -5.09
N ARG A 19 19.58 6.87 -4.97
CA ARG A 19 20.51 6.56 -6.07
C ARG A 19 19.94 5.50 -7.04
N LEU A 20 18.92 4.75 -6.62
CA LEU A 20 18.21 3.76 -7.44
C LEU A 20 17.06 4.38 -8.26
N GLY A 21 16.95 5.71 -8.26
CA GLY A 21 15.98 6.47 -9.02
C GLY A 21 14.63 6.64 -8.32
N PHE A 22 14.55 6.38 -7.01
CA PHE A 22 13.37 6.76 -6.23
C PHE A 22 13.43 8.24 -5.88
N SER A 23 12.31 8.92 -6.08
CA SER A 23 12.06 10.27 -5.58
C SER A 23 11.55 10.19 -4.15
N HIS A 24 11.81 11.22 -3.35
CA HIS A 24 11.32 11.32 -1.97
C HIS A 24 10.22 12.38 -1.88
N LEU A 25 9.11 12.05 -1.23
CA LEU A 25 8.18 13.05 -0.71
C LEU A 25 8.47 13.29 0.77
N PRO A 26 8.66 14.56 1.18
CA PRO A 26 8.96 14.91 2.55
C PRO A 26 8.02 14.29 3.57
N TYR A 27 8.58 13.95 4.73
CA TYR A 27 7.79 13.41 5.83
C TYR A 27 6.66 14.36 6.25
N ASP A 28 5.46 13.81 6.37
CA ASP A 28 4.26 14.47 6.84
C ASP A 28 3.88 13.97 8.22
N LYS A 29 3.95 14.87 9.20
CA LYS A 29 3.63 14.60 10.60
C LYS A 29 2.14 14.34 10.84
N ASP A 30 1.25 14.93 10.03
CA ASP A 30 -0.18 14.83 10.27
C ASP A 30 -0.69 13.41 9.93
N TYR A 31 0.08 12.70 9.10
CA TYR A 31 -0.16 11.32 8.71
C TYR A 31 0.90 10.34 9.23
N ASN A 32 1.92 10.82 9.96
CA ASN A 32 3.07 10.03 10.39
C ASN A 32 3.71 9.24 9.22
N LEU A 33 4.00 9.94 8.12
CA LEU A 33 4.33 9.29 6.85
C LEU A 33 5.36 10.08 6.03
N GLY A 34 6.52 9.48 5.78
CA GLY A 34 7.41 9.81 4.67
C GLY A 34 7.35 8.72 3.61
N LEU A 35 7.67 9.04 2.36
CA LEU A 35 7.69 8.02 1.31
C LEU A 35 8.73 8.27 0.22
N PHE A 36 9.22 7.17 -0.29
CA PHE A 36 9.99 7.07 -1.52
C PHE A 36 9.12 6.45 -2.59
N PHE A 37 9.20 6.96 -3.81
CA PHE A 37 8.46 6.40 -4.92
C PHE A 37 9.28 6.39 -6.20
N LYS A 38 9.04 5.39 -7.04
CA LYS A 38 9.60 5.30 -8.38
C LYS A 38 8.47 5.01 -9.36
N GLU A 39 8.22 5.97 -10.22
CA GLU A 39 7.15 5.89 -11.21
C GLU A 39 7.69 5.40 -12.55
N SER A 40 6.96 4.48 -13.15
CA SER A 40 7.10 4.02 -14.53
C SER A 40 5.80 4.29 -15.29
N GLU A 41 5.74 3.90 -16.56
CA GLU A 41 4.58 4.12 -17.42
C GLU A 41 3.28 3.61 -16.77
N ASN A 42 3.28 2.36 -16.28
CA ASN A 42 2.06 1.68 -15.79
C ASN A 42 2.09 1.36 -14.29
N LYS A 43 3.24 1.54 -13.63
CA LYS A 43 3.47 1.09 -12.26
C LYS A 43 4.15 2.16 -11.40
N ILE A 44 3.80 2.24 -10.12
CA ILE A 44 4.50 3.04 -9.12
C ILE A 44 4.95 2.12 -8.00
N ASP A 45 6.25 2.05 -7.77
CA ASP A 45 6.85 1.36 -6.63
C ASP A 45 6.94 2.35 -5.46
N ILE A 46 6.47 1.98 -4.27
CA ILE A 46 6.42 2.86 -3.10
C ILE A 46 7.09 2.18 -1.92
N ILE A 47 7.92 2.94 -1.19
CA ILE A 47 8.37 2.59 0.16
C ILE A 47 7.96 3.72 1.10
N SER A 48 7.06 3.45 2.03
CA SER A 48 6.64 4.39 3.06
C SER A 48 7.38 4.12 4.37
N TYR A 49 7.56 5.13 5.20
CA TYR A 49 8.02 5.00 6.58
C TYR A 49 7.31 5.97 7.52
N GLY A 50 7.21 5.56 8.78
CA GLY A 50 6.70 6.35 9.89
C GLY A 50 7.76 6.48 10.97
N ILE A 51 7.53 7.41 11.89
CA ILE A 51 8.38 7.66 13.04
C ILE A 51 7.52 7.51 14.30
N ASP A 52 7.98 6.75 15.28
CA ASP A 52 7.29 6.69 16.56
C ASP A 52 7.66 7.91 17.40
N TYR A 53 6.64 8.61 17.89
CA TYR A 53 6.81 9.65 18.89
C TYR A 53 5.63 9.69 19.85
N ASP A 54 5.90 9.96 21.13
CA ASP A 54 4.82 10.31 22.07
C ASP A 54 4.31 11.73 21.72
N TYR A 55 3.10 11.78 21.17
CA TYR A 55 2.40 12.99 20.76
C TYR A 55 2.24 14.02 21.89
N ARG A 56 2.45 13.63 23.15
CA ARG A 56 2.30 14.52 24.30
C ARG A 56 3.55 15.35 24.58
N LYS A 57 4.77 14.95 24.16
CA LYS A 57 6.01 15.59 24.65
C LYS A 57 7.25 15.64 23.74
N TYR A 58 7.25 15.11 22.51
CA TYR A 58 8.47 15.09 21.65
C TYR A 58 9.74 14.55 22.36
N ASN A 59 9.59 13.62 23.30
CA ASN A 59 10.72 12.93 23.93
C ASN A 59 10.21 11.62 24.56
N PRO A 60 10.66 10.42 24.15
CA PRO A 60 11.63 10.11 23.08
C PRO A 60 11.00 9.99 21.67
N ILE A 61 11.84 9.98 20.63
CA ILE A 61 11.48 9.57 19.26
C ILE A 61 12.23 8.28 18.93
N SER A 62 11.51 7.29 18.42
CA SER A 62 12.10 6.04 17.94
C SER A 62 11.80 5.80 16.46
N LEU A 63 12.73 5.11 15.81
CA LEU A 63 12.51 4.52 14.51
C LEU A 63 12.35 3.02 14.70
N SER A 64 11.29 2.47 14.13
CA SER A 64 11.14 1.02 13.97
C SER A 64 11.22 0.69 12.49
N LYS A 65 12.01 -0.35 12.21
CA LYS A 65 12.13 -0.92 10.88
C LYS A 65 10.77 -1.39 10.34
N GLU A 66 9.84 -1.79 11.21
CA GLU A 66 8.48 -2.22 10.85
C GLU A 66 7.62 -1.12 10.21
N TYR A 67 8.02 0.14 10.36
CA TYR A 67 7.33 1.23 9.68
C TYR A 67 7.76 1.40 8.24
N PHE A 68 8.91 0.84 7.83
CA PHE A 68 9.29 0.82 6.42
C PHE A 68 8.48 -0.25 5.70
N ARG A 69 7.49 0.17 4.92
CA ARG A 69 6.54 -0.71 4.21
C ARG A 69 6.66 -0.49 2.71
N ALA A 70 6.56 -1.56 1.94
CA ALA A 70 6.62 -1.52 0.48
C ALA A 70 5.28 -1.88 -0.16
N GLY A 71 4.96 -1.21 -1.27
CA GLY A 71 3.76 -1.46 -2.05
C GLY A 71 3.93 -1.12 -3.51
N ILE A 72 3.05 -1.68 -4.33
CA ILE A 72 2.99 -1.42 -5.77
C ILE A 72 1.61 -0.87 -6.13
N HIS A 73 1.61 0.17 -6.95
CA HIS A 73 0.41 0.64 -7.65
C HIS A 73 0.49 0.30 -9.12
N PHE A 74 -0.61 -0.19 -9.64
CA PHE A 74 -0.82 -0.28 -11.07
C PHE A 74 -1.87 0.75 -11.45
N LYS A 75 -1.48 1.70 -12.32
CA LYS A 75 -2.32 2.84 -12.69
C LYS A 75 -3.66 2.41 -13.30
N GLU A 76 -3.68 1.27 -13.98
CA GLU A 76 -4.90 0.69 -14.55
C GLU A 76 -5.93 0.30 -13.46
N ILE A 77 -5.47 -0.28 -12.36
CA ILE A 77 -6.33 -0.60 -11.20
C ILE A 77 -6.85 0.69 -10.59
N ASP A 78 -5.95 1.64 -10.33
CA ASP A 78 -6.29 2.91 -9.69
C ASP A 78 -7.34 3.68 -10.51
N ARG A 79 -7.17 3.78 -11.83
CA ARG A 79 -8.13 4.41 -12.75
C ARG A 79 -9.52 3.76 -12.69
N ILE A 80 -9.57 2.43 -12.70
CA ILE A 80 -10.86 1.71 -12.65
C ILE A 80 -11.54 1.95 -11.30
N LEU A 81 -10.81 1.80 -10.20
CA LEU A 81 -11.41 1.96 -8.88
C LEU A 81 -11.82 3.40 -8.62
N TYR A 82 -11.02 4.39 -9.03
CA TYR A 82 -11.39 5.80 -8.96
C TYR A 82 -12.75 6.07 -9.62
N LYS A 83 -12.99 5.48 -10.79
CA LYS A 83 -14.28 5.54 -11.50
C LYS A 83 -15.41 4.87 -10.70
N ILE A 84 -15.15 3.72 -10.08
CA ILE A 84 -16.14 3.00 -9.28
C ILE A 84 -16.50 3.77 -8.01
N PHE A 85 -15.53 4.41 -7.37
CA PHE A 85 -15.74 5.17 -6.15
C PHE A 85 -16.26 6.61 -6.39
N ASN A 86 -16.70 6.92 -7.62
CA ASN A 86 -17.27 8.22 -8.00
C ASN A 86 -16.34 9.39 -7.69
N ASP A 87 -15.06 9.27 -8.03
CA ASP A 87 -14.11 10.38 -7.94
C ASP A 87 -14.04 11.02 -6.55
N ARG A 88 -14.33 10.25 -5.48
CA ARG A 88 -14.18 10.73 -4.08
C ARG A 88 -12.69 10.90 -3.76
N ILE A 89 -12.13 12.00 -4.24
CA ILE A 89 -10.91 12.63 -3.74
C ILE A 89 -11.31 13.28 -2.41
N ILE A 90 -10.93 12.67 -1.30
CA ILE A 90 -10.91 13.38 -0.02
C ILE A 90 -9.66 14.27 -0.08
N SER A 91 -9.75 15.58 -0.34
CA SER A 91 -8.59 16.50 -0.26
C SER A 91 -8.58 17.19 1.12
N LYS A 92 -7.44 17.39 1.81
CA LYS A 92 -6.39 18.45 1.65
C LYS A 92 -5.48 18.41 2.92
N ASP A 93 -4.19 18.74 2.99
CA ASP A 93 -3.29 19.69 2.28
C ASP A 93 -1.78 19.34 2.52
N THR A 94 -1.19 18.34 1.86
CA THR A 94 0.29 18.18 1.73
C THR A 94 0.64 17.39 0.47
N PRO A 95 1.88 17.47 -0.08
CA PRO A 95 2.30 16.67 -1.24
C PRO A 95 2.20 15.16 -0.99
N THR A 96 2.61 14.70 0.20
CA THR A 96 2.55 13.30 0.65
C THR A 96 1.09 12.83 0.77
N HIS A 97 0.23 13.65 1.36
CA HIS A 97 -1.21 13.38 1.43
C HIS A 97 -1.86 13.34 0.06
N SER A 98 -1.58 14.33 -0.81
CA SER A 98 -2.13 14.38 -2.17
C SER A 98 -1.68 13.19 -3.00
N PHE A 99 -0.42 12.77 -2.86
CA PHE A 99 0.10 11.59 -3.53
C PHE A 99 -0.63 10.32 -3.08
N TYR A 100 -0.84 10.14 -1.77
CA TYR A 100 -1.60 9.00 -1.24
C TYR A 100 -3.08 9.04 -1.62
N ILE A 101 -3.75 10.21 -1.62
CA ILE A 101 -5.15 10.32 -2.05
C ILE A 101 -5.32 10.02 -3.53
N ASN A 102 -4.39 10.49 -4.35
CA ASN A 102 -4.41 10.24 -5.79
C ASN A 102 -4.01 8.80 -6.12
N HIS A 103 -3.38 8.10 -5.18
CA HIS A 103 -3.02 6.69 -5.24
C HIS A 103 -3.51 5.97 -3.97
N PRO A 104 -4.83 5.93 -3.67
CA PRO A 104 -5.32 5.44 -2.37
C PRO A 104 -5.33 3.91 -2.30
N ILE A 105 -4.94 3.24 -3.38
CA ILE A 105 -5.21 1.84 -3.66
C ILE A 105 -3.87 1.12 -3.85
N THR A 106 -3.11 1.10 -2.77
CA THR A 106 -1.85 0.37 -2.70
C THR A 106 -2.13 -1.13 -2.68
N ILE A 107 -1.52 -1.94 -3.57
CA ILE A 107 -1.27 -3.35 -3.23
C ILE A 107 -0.16 -3.30 -2.18
N ASN A 108 -0.54 -3.04 -0.93
CA ASN A 108 0.39 -2.91 0.19
C ASN A 108 0.33 -4.14 1.08
N GLU A 109 1.49 -4.43 1.66
CA GLU A 109 1.75 -5.41 2.72
C GLU A 109 1.58 -6.90 2.36
N ILE A 110 2.73 -7.61 2.46
CA ILE A 110 2.97 -9.05 2.36
C ILE A 110 3.03 -9.63 0.94
N LEU A 111 3.85 -9.03 0.08
CA LEU A 111 4.64 -9.80 -0.90
C LEU A 111 6.14 -9.58 -0.72
N ALA A 112 6.55 -8.41 -0.22
CA ALA A 112 7.80 -8.35 0.52
C ALA A 112 7.60 -9.16 1.82
N PRO A 113 8.47 -10.12 2.14
CA PRO A 113 8.27 -11.03 3.26
C PRO A 113 7.99 -10.25 4.55
N ASN A 114 7.02 -10.73 5.32
CA ASN A 114 6.77 -10.25 6.68
C ASN A 114 7.93 -10.72 7.55
N ILE A 115 9.06 -10.03 7.47
CA ILE A 115 10.24 -10.35 8.28
C ILE A 115 10.11 -9.53 9.55
N THR A 116 9.41 -10.11 10.51
CA THR A 116 9.54 -9.73 11.93
C THR A 116 11.01 -9.88 12.29
N THR A 117 11.74 -8.78 12.37
CA THR A 117 13.09 -8.77 12.96
C THR A 117 13.02 -8.13 14.33
N ASP A 118 13.73 -8.70 15.30
CA ASP A 118 13.72 -8.34 16.73
C ASP A 118 14.17 -6.89 17.07
N THR A 119 14.46 -6.04 16.08
CA THR A 119 14.84 -4.63 16.27
C THR A 119 13.60 -3.73 16.34
N LEU A 120 12.83 -3.91 17.40
CA LEU A 120 11.68 -3.07 17.71
C LEU A 120 12.14 -1.75 18.37
N HIS A 121 11.74 -0.62 17.79
CA HIS A 121 11.81 0.73 18.36
C HIS A 121 13.18 1.19 18.89
N THR A 122 14.11 1.51 17.99
CA THR A 122 15.38 2.14 18.39
C THR A 122 15.16 3.62 18.68
N ILE A 123 15.48 4.08 19.89
CA ILE A 123 15.47 5.50 20.23
C ILE A 123 16.59 6.19 19.46
N VAL A 124 16.22 7.15 18.59
CA VAL A 124 17.17 7.93 17.79
C VAL A 124 17.26 9.38 18.26
N TYR A 125 16.32 9.81 19.10
CA TYR A 125 16.35 11.11 19.74
C TYR A 125 15.73 11.04 21.13
N ALA A 126 16.52 11.48 22.10
CA ALA A 126 16.11 11.62 23.50
C ALA A 126 16.88 12.78 24.13
N ASP A 127 16.30 13.40 25.17
CA ASP A 127 16.94 14.47 25.94
C ASP A 127 17.49 15.60 25.06
N ASN A 128 16.67 16.00 24.07
CA ASN A 128 17.00 17.01 23.07
C ASN A 128 18.25 16.74 22.23
N THR A 129 18.67 15.48 22.13
CA THR A 129 19.90 15.06 21.45
C THR A 129 19.61 13.94 20.46
N ILE A 130 20.15 14.05 19.25
CA ILE A 130 20.15 12.96 18.28
C ILE A 130 21.20 11.93 18.69
N MET A 131 20.77 10.68 18.85
CA MET A 131 21.65 9.55 19.10
C MET A 131 22.26 9.09 17.78
N LYS A 132 23.29 9.80 17.28
CA LYS A 132 23.85 9.61 15.94
C LYS A 132 24.21 8.15 15.61
N HIS A 133 24.88 7.46 16.53
CA HIS A 133 25.25 6.06 16.35
C HIS A 133 24.02 5.16 16.15
N GLU A 134 22.95 5.39 16.92
CA GLU A 134 21.72 4.62 16.80
C GLU A 134 20.97 4.95 15.51
N LEU A 135 20.93 6.22 15.11
CA LEU A 135 20.35 6.66 13.84
C LEU A 135 21.10 6.06 12.64
N GLU A 136 22.43 6.14 12.62
CA GLU A 136 23.27 5.55 11.58
C GLU A 136 23.06 4.03 11.48
N ARG A 137 23.01 3.33 12.63
CA ARG A 137 22.73 1.89 12.65
C ARG A 137 21.38 1.56 12.02
N VAL A 138 20.30 2.24 12.44
CA VAL A 138 18.95 2.00 11.90
C VAL A 138 18.89 2.26 10.41
N ILE A 139 19.55 3.32 9.92
CA ILE A 139 19.61 3.65 8.49
C ILE A 139 20.31 2.52 7.72
N ILE A 140 21.47 2.05 8.17
CA ILE A 140 22.22 0.98 7.50
C ILE A 140 21.42 -0.33 7.46
N GLU A 141 20.81 -0.70 8.59
CA GLU A 141 19.98 -1.90 8.68
C GLU A 141 18.75 -1.82 7.77
N THR A 142 18.11 -0.64 7.71
CA THR A 142 16.96 -0.39 6.83
C THR A 142 17.37 -0.41 5.37
N ASP A 143 18.50 0.21 5.01
CA ASP A 143 19.00 0.23 3.64
C ASP A 143 19.35 -1.18 3.15
N GLY A 144 20.02 -1.98 3.99
CA GLY A 144 20.28 -3.39 3.72
C GLY A 144 18.99 -4.16 3.46
N PHE A 145 17.98 -3.95 4.30
CA PHE A 145 16.67 -4.60 4.15
C PHE A 145 15.94 -4.20 2.87
N ILE A 146 15.90 -2.91 2.55
CA ILE A 146 15.29 -2.41 1.30
C ILE A 146 15.94 -3.08 0.10
N ASN A 147 17.28 -3.13 0.07
CA ASN A 147 18.03 -3.71 -1.04
C ASN A 147 17.87 -5.23 -1.14
N GLU A 148 17.77 -5.93 -0.01
CA GLU A 148 17.63 -7.39 0.02
C GLU A 148 16.22 -7.86 -0.33
N TYR A 149 15.18 -7.12 0.06
CA TYR A 149 13.79 -7.58 -0.04
C TYR A 149 12.90 -6.72 -0.94
N TYR A 150 12.92 -5.40 -0.76
CA TYR A 150 11.98 -4.51 -1.47
C TYR A 150 12.37 -4.29 -2.93
N ILE A 151 13.66 -4.08 -3.22
CA ILE A 151 14.14 -3.89 -4.59
C ILE A 151 13.90 -5.16 -5.45
N PRO A 152 14.19 -6.38 -4.97
CA PRO A 152 13.82 -7.60 -5.69
C PRO A 152 12.31 -7.77 -5.84
N PHE A 153 11.53 -7.47 -4.82
CA PHE A 153 10.06 -7.50 -4.89
C PHE A 153 9.53 -6.60 -6.03
N PHE A 154 9.97 -5.35 -6.10
CA PHE A 154 9.59 -4.46 -7.20
C PHE A 154 10.06 -4.96 -8.55
N SER A 155 11.21 -5.64 -8.59
CA SER A 155 11.76 -6.25 -9.81
C SER A 155 10.92 -7.44 -10.28
N GLU A 156 10.35 -8.20 -9.34
CA GLU A 156 9.54 -9.40 -9.61
C GLU A 156 8.14 -9.07 -10.14
N PHE A 157 7.52 -8.00 -9.66
CA PHE A 157 6.15 -7.62 -10.05
C PHE A 157 6.18 -6.35 -10.92
N GLN A 158 6.22 -6.54 -12.24
CA GLN A 158 6.23 -5.44 -13.21
C GLN A 158 4.87 -5.18 -13.85
N SER A 159 3.96 -6.14 -13.76
CA SER A 159 2.67 -6.10 -14.46
C SER A 159 1.56 -6.75 -13.63
N LEU A 160 0.30 -6.49 -14.01
CA LEU A 160 -0.85 -7.21 -13.47
C LEU A 160 -0.78 -8.71 -13.77
N GLN A 161 -0.19 -9.09 -14.89
CA GLN A 161 0.00 -10.49 -15.27
C GLN A 161 0.95 -11.20 -14.29
N ASP A 162 2.00 -10.52 -13.81
CA ASP A 162 2.88 -11.10 -12.78
C ASP A 162 2.10 -11.43 -11.50
N ILE A 163 1.20 -10.54 -11.07
CA ILE A 163 0.33 -10.79 -9.89
C ILE A 163 -0.61 -11.96 -10.17
N ASN A 164 -1.24 -11.98 -11.34
CA ASN A 164 -2.14 -13.06 -11.72
C ASN A 164 -1.43 -14.42 -11.66
N ASP A 165 -0.31 -14.55 -12.36
CA ASP A 165 0.36 -15.84 -12.58
C ASP A 165 1.11 -16.33 -11.35
N LYS A 166 1.69 -15.40 -10.57
CA LYS A 166 2.51 -15.75 -9.41
C LYS A 166 1.70 -15.90 -8.13
N ILE A 167 0.54 -15.24 -8.02
CA ILE A 167 -0.26 -15.22 -6.80
C ILE A 167 -1.66 -15.78 -7.06
N LEU A 168 -2.48 -15.10 -7.86
CA LEU A 168 -3.90 -15.41 -7.97
C LEU A 168 -4.16 -16.82 -8.54
N ASP A 169 -3.35 -17.24 -9.50
CA ASP A 169 -3.46 -18.55 -10.13
C ASP A 169 -2.99 -19.68 -9.20
N LYS A 170 -2.17 -19.40 -8.19
CA LYS A 170 -1.59 -20.40 -7.29
C LYS A 170 -2.25 -20.47 -5.92
N GLU A 171 -2.78 -19.35 -5.45
CA GLU A 171 -3.35 -19.20 -4.12
C GLU A 171 -4.85 -19.49 -4.08
N GLU A 172 -5.33 -19.88 -2.90
CA GLU A 172 -6.76 -19.98 -2.61
C GLU A 172 -7.38 -18.59 -2.44
N PHE A 173 -8.64 -18.43 -2.84
CA PHE A 173 -9.36 -17.14 -2.78
C PHE A 173 -9.34 -16.49 -1.39
N ALA A 174 -9.46 -17.31 -0.34
CA ALA A 174 -9.43 -16.85 1.04
C ALA A 174 -8.08 -16.25 1.44
N ASN A 175 -6.98 -16.56 0.75
CA ASN A 175 -5.64 -16.09 1.06
C ASN A 175 -5.24 -14.81 0.32
N TYR A 176 -6.01 -14.33 -0.66
CA TYR A 176 -5.62 -13.16 -1.45
C TYR A 176 -5.42 -11.88 -0.63
N HIS A 177 -6.15 -11.71 0.47
CA HIS A 177 -5.99 -10.57 1.38
C HIS A 177 -4.60 -10.49 2.03
N LYS A 178 -3.88 -11.63 2.06
CA LYS A 178 -2.49 -11.65 2.52
C LYS A 178 -1.60 -10.89 1.55
N TYR A 179 -1.85 -10.96 0.25
CA TYR A 179 -0.95 -10.40 -0.77
C TYR A 179 -1.44 -9.07 -1.36
N ILE A 180 -2.76 -8.85 -1.33
CA ILE A 180 -3.43 -7.71 -1.94
C ILE A 180 -4.31 -7.06 -0.87
N PHE A 181 -3.83 -5.99 -0.26
CA PHE A 181 -4.54 -5.30 0.82
C PHE A 181 -5.45 -4.16 0.34
N GLY A 182 -6.28 -3.65 1.25
CA GLY A 182 -7.25 -2.59 1.01
C GLY A 182 -8.54 -3.15 0.40
N GLU A 183 -9.01 -2.54 -0.69
CA GLU A 183 -10.14 -3.01 -1.50
C GLU A 183 -9.84 -4.34 -2.22
N THR A 184 -9.40 -5.38 -1.48
CA THR A 184 -8.86 -6.66 -1.98
C THR A 184 -9.78 -7.29 -3.00
N GLY A 185 -11.08 -7.45 -2.67
CA GLY A 185 -12.06 -8.07 -3.55
C GLY A 185 -12.15 -7.36 -4.90
N ALA A 186 -12.23 -6.03 -4.85
CA ALA A 186 -12.32 -5.20 -6.04
C ALA A 186 -11.03 -5.26 -6.89
N LYS A 187 -9.85 -5.18 -6.27
CA LYS A 187 -8.56 -5.27 -6.96
C LYS A 187 -8.36 -6.62 -7.63
N VAL A 188 -8.63 -7.72 -6.92
CA VAL A 188 -8.50 -9.08 -7.47
C VAL A 188 -9.39 -9.24 -8.69
N LEU A 189 -10.63 -8.77 -8.64
CA LEU A 189 -11.53 -8.84 -9.79
C LEU A 189 -11.02 -8.07 -11.00
N ILE A 190 -10.49 -6.88 -10.77
CA ILE A 190 -9.91 -6.07 -11.84
C ILE A 190 -8.72 -6.81 -12.45
N ILE A 191 -7.79 -7.29 -11.62
CA ILE A 191 -6.60 -8.02 -12.09
C ILE A 191 -7.03 -9.24 -12.92
N MET A 192 -7.89 -10.09 -12.36
CA MET A 192 -8.38 -11.30 -13.05
C MET A 192 -9.10 -10.97 -14.34
N LYS A 193 -9.90 -9.89 -14.39
CA LYS A 193 -10.59 -9.47 -15.62
C LYS A 193 -9.60 -8.99 -16.68
N LEU A 194 -8.65 -8.14 -16.30
CA LEU A 194 -7.66 -7.57 -17.22
C LEU A 194 -6.70 -8.64 -17.75
N CYS A 195 -6.33 -9.61 -16.92
CA CYS A 195 -5.43 -10.71 -17.30
C CYS A 195 -6.16 -11.90 -17.95
N ASN A 196 -7.50 -11.81 -18.15
CA ASN A 196 -8.33 -12.91 -18.65
C ASN A 196 -8.15 -14.22 -17.86
N SER A 197 -8.06 -14.13 -16.53
CA SER A 197 -7.91 -15.29 -15.65
C SER A 197 -9.09 -16.26 -15.80
N ASN A 198 -8.78 -17.54 -15.87
CA ASN A 198 -9.81 -18.61 -15.90
C ASN A 198 -10.60 -18.71 -14.58
N LYS A 199 -10.07 -18.16 -13.48
CA LYS A 199 -10.72 -18.13 -12.16
C LYS A 199 -11.70 -16.96 -11.98
N TYR A 200 -11.77 -16.02 -12.92
CA TYR A 200 -12.54 -14.78 -12.76
C TYR A 200 -14.01 -15.00 -12.35
N GLN A 201 -14.72 -15.88 -13.06
CA GLN A 201 -16.15 -16.15 -12.78
C GLN A 201 -16.35 -16.88 -11.45
N GLU A 202 -15.42 -17.77 -11.11
CA GLU A 202 -15.45 -18.51 -9.86
C GLU A 202 -15.20 -17.59 -8.66
N TYR A 203 -14.21 -16.70 -8.77
CA TYR A 203 -13.88 -15.72 -7.75
C TYR A 203 -15.02 -14.73 -7.51
N LYS A 204 -15.62 -14.20 -8.58
CA LYS A 204 -16.82 -13.34 -8.48
C LYS A 204 -17.91 -14.00 -7.63
N LYS A 205 -18.27 -15.24 -7.96
CA LYS A 205 -19.29 -15.99 -7.22
C LYS A 205 -18.88 -16.24 -5.78
N TRP A 206 -17.60 -16.54 -5.53
CA TRP A 206 -17.08 -16.73 -4.18
C TRP A 206 -17.20 -15.45 -3.35
N SER A 207 -16.77 -14.31 -3.90
CA SER A 207 -16.81 -13.00 -3.23
C SER A 207 -18.24 -12.61 -2.85
N ASP A 208 -19.20 -12.75 -3.78
CA ASP A 208 -20.61 -12.43 -3.53
C ASP A 208 -21.20 -13.30 -2.41
N ASN A 209 -20.84 -14.59 -2.38
CA ASN A 209 -21.29 -15.50 -1.34
C ASN A 209 -20.70 -15.16 0.03
N ILE A 210 -19.46 -14.68 0.11
CA ILE A 210 -18.86 -14.26 1.39
C ILE A 210 -19.57 -13.04 1.95
N ILE A 211 -19.78 -12.00 1.13
CA ILE A 211 -20.47 -10.78 1.57
C ILE A 211 -21.91 -11.11 1.98
N ALA A 212 -22.64 -11.89 1.17
CA ALA A 212 -24.00 -12.32 1.50
C ALA A 212 -24.09 -13.11 2.81
N LYS A 213 -23.10 -13.99 3.09
CA LYS A 213 -23.01 -14.71 4.37
C LYS A 213 -22.79 -13.76 5.54
N GLN A 214 -21.88 -12.78 5.39
CA GLN A 214 -21.61 -11.81 6.45
C GLN A 214 -22.83 -10.92 6.73
N ILE A 215 -23.56 -10.50 5.71
CA ILE A 215 -24.81 -9.72 5.87
C ILE A 215 -25.89 -10.50 6.64
N ALA A 216 -25.95 -11.82 6.43
CA ALA A 216 -26.93 -12.69 7.08
C ALA A 216 -26.52 -13.17 8.48
N ASP A 217 -25.26 -12.99 8.86
CA ASP A 217 -24.70 -13.45 10.12
C ASP A 217 -24.92 -12.39 11.23
N PRO A 218 -25.64 -12.72 12.33
CA PRO A 218 -25.89 -11.78 13.43
C PRO A 218 -24.63 -11.20 14.07
N MET A 219 -23.46 -11.86 13.93
CA MET A 219 -22.19 -11.34 14.43
C MET A 219 -21.80 -9.99 13.77
N TYR A 220 -22.30 -9.72 12.56
CA TYR A 220 -21.99 -8.50 11.80
C TYR A 220 -23.14 -7.50 11.76
N GLU A 221 -24.16 -7.60 12.62
CA GLU A 221 -25.33 -6.71 12.56
C GLU A 221 -24.94 -5.22 12.64
N ASP A 222 -23.97 -4.87 13.48
CA ASP A 222 -23.45 -3.50 13.61
C ASP A 222 -22.69 -3.01 12.36
N TYR A 223 -22.26 -3.92 11.48
CA TYR A 223 -21.51 -3.63 10.25
C TYR A 223 -22.35 -3.80 8.98
N LYS A 224 -23.63 -4.13 9.12
CA LYS A 224 -24.49 -4.53 7.99
C LYS A 224 -24.62 -3.46 6.92
N ASP A 225 -24.74 -2.20 7.30
CA ASP A 225 -24.78 -1.08 6.35
C ASP A 225 -23.47 -0.95 5.56
N ILE A 226 -22.32 -1.20 6.20
CA ILE A 226 -21.01 -1.19 5.54
C ILE A 226 -20.95 -2.34 4.53
N LEU A 227 -21.40 -3.54 4.92
CA LEU A 227 -21.42 -4.73 4.05
C LEU A 227 -22.38 -4.57 2.86
N ILE A 228 -23.56 -3.96 3.07
CA ILE A 228 -24.51 -3.65 1.99
C ILE A 228 -23.89 -2.65 1.01
N ASN A 229 -23.23 -1.60 1.52
CA ASN A 229 -22.52 -0.65 0.68
C ASN A 229 -21.37 -1.33 -0.10
N GLN A 230 -20.64 -2.24 0.54
CA GLN A 230 -19.60 -3.04 -0.10
C GLN A 230 -20.17 -3.90 -1.24
N GLN A 231 -21.29 -4.60 -1.01
CA GLN A 231 -21.97 -5.35 -2.07
C GLN A 231 -22.35 -4.45 -3.24
N ALA A 232 -22.91 -3.26 -2.97
CA ALA A 232 -23.30 -2.32 -4.03
C ALA A 232 -22.09 -1.80 -4.84
N ILE A 233 -20.95 -1.57 -4.19
CA ILE A 233 -19.68 -1.21 -4.86
C ILE A 233 -19.22 -2.35 -5.77
N MET A 234 -19.27 -3.58 -5.28
CA MET A 234 -18.87 -4.77 -6.04
C MET A 234 -19.79 -4.99 -7.24
N ASP A 235 -21.10 -4.85 -7.08
CA ASP A 235 -22.08 -4.93 -8.17
C ASP A 235 -21.83 -3.88 -9.25
N LYS A 236 -21.52 -2.64 -8.83
CA LYS A 236 -21.14 -1.56 -9.74
C LYS A 236 -19.87 -1.90 -10.50
N LEU A 237 -18.85 -2.42 -9.80
CA LEU A 237 -17.60 -2.85 -10.42
C LEU A 237 -17.83 -3.97 -11.44
N TYR A 238 -18.59 -5.00 -11.10
CA TYR A 238 -18.90 -6.10 -12.01
C TYR A 238 -19.55 -5.60 -13.29
N ASN A 239 -20.60 -4.79 -13.17
CA ASN A 239 -21.31 -4.25 -14.32
C ASN A 239 -20.38 -3.39 -15.20
N TYR A 240 -19.50 -2.62 -14.56
CA TYR A 240 -18.51 -1.82 -15.28
C TYR A 240 -17.50 -2.69 -16.04
N LEU A 241 -16.95 -3.71 -15.40
CA LEU A 241 -16.01 -4.67 -16.01
C LEU A 241 -16.66 -5.48 -17.14
N GLU A 242 -17.91 -5.94 -16.97
CA GLU A 242 -18.62 -6.71 -18.00
C GLU A 242 -19.04 -5.86 -19.20
N SER A 243 -19.37 -4.58 -18.99
CA SER A 243 -19.70 -3.67 -20.09
C SER A 243 -18.52 -3.41 -21.03
N GLY A 244 -17.28 -3.66 -20.59
CA GLY A 244 -16.06 -3.32 -21.32
C GLY A 244 -15.73 -1.83 -21.34
N ALA A 245 -16.51 -0.97 -20.66
CA ALA A 245 -16.31 0.48 -20.65
C ALA A 245 -14.91 0.90 -20.14
N TYR A 246 -14.32 0.11 -19.23
CA TYR A 246 -12.95 0.32 -18.74
C TYR A 246 -11.89 0.39 -19.85
N LYS A 247 -12.12 -0.28 -21.00
CA LYS A 247 -11.17 -0.28 -22.12
C LYS A 247 -10.94 1.11 -22.73
N ASN A 248 -11.88 2.05 -22.53
CA ASN A 248 -11.71 3.42 -22.98
C ASN A 248 -10.78 4.21 -22.05
N LEU A 249 -10.83 3.95 -20.73
CA LEU A 249 -9.94 4.58 -19.74
C LEU A 249 -8.48 4.12 -19.86
N LEU A 250 -8.25 2.92 -20.37
CA LEU A 250 -6.89 2.37 -20.53
C LEU A 250 -6.20 2.86 -21.81
N LYS A 251 -6.89 3.62 -22.66
CA LYS A 251 -6.31 4.24 -23.86
C LYS A 251 -5.91 5.71 -23.67
N GLU A 252 -6.29 6.30 -22.54
CA GLU A 252 -5.98 7.67 -22.11
C GLU A 252 -4.66 7.71 -21.31
#